data_AF-A0A540NKG1-F1
#
_entry.id   AF-A0A540NKG1-F1
#
_cell.length_a   1.000
_cell.length_b   1.000
_cell.length_c   1.000
_cell.angle_alpha   90.00
_cell.angle_beta   90.00
_cell.angle_gamma   90.00
#
_symmetry.space_group_name_H-M   'P 1'
#
loop_
_entity.id
_entity.type
_entity.pdbx_description
1 polymer ?
#
loop_
_entity_poly.entity_id
_entity_poly.type
_entity_poly.pdbx_seq_one_letter_code
_entity_poly.pdbx_strand_id
1 'polypeptide(L)'
;MKICRSTFVFVVVKHICRKGSSKAPGLTKDAESFLVLSNIDPLWKEHLQALKFVQQAVGLRGYARWDPLIEYKLEGYNLFLEMMAQIRRNVIYSIYQFQPVMVKKDDDQREDKNSGKVVTNDRSNNDPDPVSAV
;
A
#
# COMPACT_ATOMS: atom_id res chain seq x y z
N MET A 1 11.79 5.42 -33.66
CA MET A 1 11.75 5.76 -32.22
C MET A 1 11.06 4.71 -31.33
N LYS A 2 11.18 3.39 -31.58
CA LYS A 2 10.63 2.32 -30.71
C LYS A 2 11.67 1.67 -29.78
N ILE A 3 12.94 2.04 -29.93
CA ILE A 3 14.09 1.46 -29.22
C ILE A 3 14.12 1.84 -27.72
N CYS A 4 13.66 3.02 -27.31
CA CYS A 4 13.82 3.46 -25.91
C CYS A 4 12.85 2.80 -24.91
N ARG A 5 11.70 2.28 -25.38
CA ARG A 5 10.66 1.71 -24.50
C ARG A 5 10.98 0.27 -24.08
N SER A 6 11.73 -0.47 -24.90
CA SER A 6 12.13 -1.85 -24.64
C SER A 6 13.36 -1.94 -23.75
N THR A 7 14.39 -1.12 -23.98
CA THR A 7 15.59 -1.11 -23.13
C THR A 7 15.30 -0.64 -21.72
N PHE A 8 14.43 0.36 -21.55
CA PHE A 8 14.17 0.93 -20.22
C PHE A 8 13.43 -0.06 -19.30
N VAL A 9 12.36 -0.71 -19.78
CA VAL A 9 11.64 -1.73 -19.00
C VAL A 9 12.57 -2.92 -18.66
N PHE A 10 13.42 -3.33 -19.61
CA PHE A 10 14.39 -4.40 -19.38
C PHE A 10 15.44 -4.02 -18.34
N VAL A 11 15.89 -2.75 -18.32
CA VAL A 11 16.82 -2.22 -17.30
C VAL A 11 16.16 -2.12 -15.94
N VAL A 12 14.91 -1.64 -15.85
CA VAL A 12 14.13 -1.56 -14.60
C VAL A 12 14.00 -2.95 -13.98
N VAL A 13 13.50 -3.93 -14.74
CA VAL A 13 13.29 -5.30 -14.27
C VAL A 13 14.61 -5.97 -13.90
N LYS A 14 15.68 -5.76 -14.69
CA LYS A 14 17.01 -6.30 -14.38
C LYS A 14 17.62 -5.67 -13.12
N HIS A 15 17.36 -4.39 -12.86
CA HIS A 15 17.84 -3.70 -11.65
C HIS A 15 17.08 -4.16 -10.39
N ILE A 16 15.76 -4.35 -10.49
CA ILE A 16 14.91 -4.90 -9.42
C ILE A 16 15.31 -6.35 -9.13
N CYS A 17 15.48 -7.18 -10.15
CA CYS A 17 15.86 -8.59 -10.00
C CYS A 17 17.27 -8.74 -9.39
N ARG A 18 18.23 -7.86 -9.76
CA ARG A 18 19.57 -7.86 -9.16
C ARG A 18 19.58 -7.42 -7.70
N LYS A 19 18.69 -6.52 -7.28
CA LYS A 19 18.53 -6.11 -5.87
C LYS A 19 17.68 -7.10 -5.06
N GLY A 20 16.73 -7.79 -5.69
CA GLY A 20 15.76 -8.68 -5.04
C GLY A 20 16.27 -10.09 -4.76
N SER A 21 17.31 -10.59 -5.47
CA SER A 21 17.75 -11.99 -5.37
C SER A 21 18.22 -12.46 -3.99
N SER A 22 18.43 -11.57 -3.02
CA SER A 22 18.79 -11.92 -1.64
C SER A 22 17.59 -12.00 -0.68
N LYS A 23 16.37 -11.58 -1.10
CA LYS A 23 15.20 -11.45 -0.22
C LYS A 23 14.00 -12.16 -0.85
N ALA A 24 13.17 -12.78 -0.01
CA ALA A 24 12.15 -13.76 -0.38
C ALA A 24 11.31 -13.39 -1.63
N PRO A 25 11.12 -14.31 -2.59
CA PRO A 25 10.46 -14.05 -3.87
C PRO A 25 8.95 -13.76 -3.78
N GLY A 26 8.31 -14.04 -2.63
CA GLY A 26 6.89 -13.74 -2.41
C GLY A 26 6.61 -12.27 -2.09
N LEU A 27 7.47 -11.64 -1.28
CA LEU A 27 7.27 -10.27 -0.77
C LEU A 27 7.30 -9.22 -1.89
N THR A 28 8.03 -9.50 -2.97
CA THR A 28 8.20 -8.56 -4.09
C THR A 28 6.92 -8.38 -4.90
N LYS A 29 6.10 -9.42 -5.10
CA LYS A 29 4.88 -9.31 -5.92
C LYS A 29 3.74 -8.56 -5.25
N ASP A 30 3.54 -8.81 -3.97
CA ASP A 30 2.53 -8.11 -3.19
C ASP A 30 2.93 -6.63 -3.02
N ALA A 31 4.23 -6.37 -2.81
CA ALA A 31 4.77 -5.01 -2.78
C ALA A 31 4.60 -4.29 -4.13
N GLU A 32 4.89 -4.94 -5.26
CA GLU A 32 4.66 -4.37 -6.59
C GLU A 32 3.19 -3.99 -6.80
N SER A 33 2.26 -4.89 -6.46
CA SER A 33 0.82 -4.64 -6.59
C SER A 33 0.35 -3.48 -5.69
N PHE A 34 0.84 -3.44 -4.45
CA PHE A 34 0.55 -2.37 -3.51
C PHE A 34 1.07 -1.01 -3.99
N LEU A 35 2.30 -0.95 -4.49
CA LEU A 35 2.89 0.30 -5.00
C LEU A 35 2.12 0.81 -6.21
N VAL A 36 1.73 -0.07 -7.13
CA VAL A 36 0.91 0.32 -8.29
C VAL A 36 -0.43 0.91 -7.84
N LEU A 37 -1.14 0.22 -6.95
CA LEU A 37 -2.44 0.67 -6.46
C LEU A 37 -2.34 2.01 -5.70
N SER A 38 -1.35 2.14 -4.82
CA SER A 38 -1.11 3.36 -4.04
C SER A 38 -0.84 4.60 -4.90
N ASN A 39 -0.34 4.43 -6.12
CA ASN A 39 -0.10 5.53 -7.05
C ASN A 39 -1.33 5.85 -7.93
N ILE A 40 -2.18 4.87 -8.23
CA ILE A 40 -3.36 5.04 -9.08
C ILE A 40 -4.49 5.73 -8.31
N ASP A 41 -4.76 5.30 -7.08
CA ASP A 41 -5.88 5.80 -6.27
C ASP A 41 -5.95 7.33 -6.11
N PRO A 42 -4.88 8.05 -5.74
CA PRO A 42 -4.95 9.51 -5.59
C PRO A 42 -5.19 10.21 -6.93
N LEU A 43 -4.49 9.79 -7.99
CA LEU A 43 -4.62 10.37 -9.33
C LEU A 43 -6.01 10.18 -9.91
N TRP A 44 -6.65 9.04 -9.64
CA TRP A 44 -8.03 8.80 -10.05
C TRP A 44 -9.01 9.72 -9.34
N LYS A 45 -8.84 9.96 -8.03
CA LYS A 45 -9.69 10.90 -7.27
C LYS A 45 -9.53 12.33 -7.79
N GLU A 46 -8.29 12.77 -8.04
CA GLU A 46 -8.00 14.06 -8.64
C GLU A 46 -8.62 14.18 -10.04
N HIS A 47 -8.54 13.14 -10.87
CA HIS A 47 -9.20 13.12 -12.18
C HIS A 47 -10.73 13.23 -12.07
N LEU A 48 -11.36 12.53 -11.12
CA LEU A 48 -12.80 12.67 -10.87
C LEU A 48 -13.17 14.09 -10.45
N GLN A 49 -12.36 14.73 -9.59
CA GLN A 49 -12.56 16.13 -9.23
C GLN A 49 -12.42 17.05 -10.46
N ALA A 50 -11.40 16.85 -11.29
CA ALA A 50 -11.20 17.59 -12.53
C ALA A 50 -12.40 17.45 -13.49
N LEU A 51 -12.94 16.24 -13.66
CA LEU A 51 -14.13 16.01 -14.47
C LEU A 51 -15.36 16.79 -13.97
N LYS A 52 -15.50 16.99 -12.65
CA LYS A 52 -16.59 17.82 -12.10
C LYS A 52 -16.43 19.29 -12.48
N PHE A 53 -15.20 19.81 -12.46
CA PHE A 53 -14.93 21.17 -12.94
C PHE A 53 -15.20 21.32 -14.43
N VAL A 54 -14.80 20.35 -15.26
CA VAL A 54 -15.11 20.34 -16.70
C VAL A 54 -16.62 20.34 -16.92
N GLN A 55 -17.38 19.52 -16.18
CA GLN A 55 -18.83 19.48 -16.27
C GLN A 55 -19.47 20.85 -15.96
N GLN A 56 -18.98 21.54 -14.93
CA GLN A 56 -19.44 22.90 -14.60
C GLN A 56 -19.05 23.91 -15.69
N ALA A 57 -17.80 23.89 -16.15
CA ALA A 57 -17.29 24.82 -17.17
C ALA A 57 -18.04 24.69 -18.52
N VAL A 58 -18.33 23.46 -18.95
CA VAL A 58 -19.13 23.19 -20.15
C VAL A 58 -20.56 23.70 -19.98
N GLY A 59 -21.14 23.57 -18.78
CA GLY A 59 -22.46 24.15 -18.47
C GLY A 59 -22.52 25.66 -18.69
N LEU A 60 -21.48 26.40 -18.32
CA LEU A 60 -21.39 27.85 -18.58
C LEU A 60 -21.10 28.18 -20.07
N ARG A 61 -20.41 27.30 -20.81
CA ARG A 61 -20.11 27.49 -22.24
C ARG A 61 -21.22 27.04 -23.18
N GLY A 62 -22.17 26.23 -22.71
CA GLY A 62 -23.32 25.75 -23.50
C GLY A 62 -24.20 26.86 -24.06
N TYR A 63 -24.10 28.09 -23.53
CA TYR A 63 -24.75 29.28 -24.11
C TYR A 63 -24.14 29.72 -25.47
N ALA A 64 -22.96 29.22 -25.84
CA ALA A 64 -22.21 29.65 -27.03
C ALA A 64 -22.55 28.87 -28.33
N ARG A 65 -23.65 28.11 -28.36
CA ARG A 65 -24.12 27.27 -29.51
C ARG A 65 -23.27 26.04 -29.86
N TRP A 66 -22.15 25.80 -29.19
CA TRP A 66 -21.37 24.58 -29.34
C TRP A 66 -22.03 23.44 -28.54
N ASP A 67 -22.00 22.21 -29.07
CA ASP A 67 -22.59 21.06 -28.38
C ASP A 67 -21.79 20.74 -27.10
N PRO A 68 -22.38 20.92 -25.91
CA PRO A 68 -21.69 20.70 -24.63
C PRO A 68 -21.21 19.25 -24.48
N LEU A 69 -21.88 18.28 -25.10
CA LEU A 69 -21.52 16.88 -24.98
C LEU A 69 -20.19 16.57 -25.68
N ILE A 70 -19.90 17.24 -26.79
CA ILE A 70 -18.66 17.05 -27.56
C ILE A 70 -17.48 17.61 -26.78
N GLU A 71 -17.62 18.83 -26.26
CA GLU A 71 -16.58 19.50 -25.48
C GLU A 71 -16.22 18.69 -24.22
N TYR A 72 -17.24 18.20 -23.49
CA TYR A 72 -17.01 17.37 -22.31
C TYR A 72 -16.23 16.09 -22.64
N LYS A 73 -16.57 15.42 -23.76
CA LYS A 73 -15.88 14.20 -24.19
C LYS A 73 -14.43 14.48 -24.56
N LEU A 74 -14.17 15.57 -25.28
CA LEU A 74 -12.82 15.93 -25.72
C LEU A 74 -11.93 16.30 -24.53
N GLU A 75 -12.41 17.19 -23.66
CA GLU A 75 -11.65 17.67 -22.52
C GLU A 75 -11.46 16.57 -21.46
N GLY A 76 -12.50 15.79 -21.20
CA GLY A 76 -12.41 14.62 -20.32
C GLY A 76 -11.41 13.58 -20.83
N TYR A 77 -11.35 13.35 -22.15
CA TYR A 77 -10.36 12.45 -22.74
C TYR A 77 -8.93 12.98 -22.63
N ASN A 78 -8.72 14.29 -22.83
CA ASN A 78 -7.41 14.91 -22.66
C ASN A 78 -6.89 14.76 -21.22
N LEU A 79 -7.73 15.03 -20.22
CA LEU A 79 -7.39 14.84 -18.80
C LEU A 79 -7.07 13.36 -18.48
N PHE A 80 -7.80 12.43 -19.09
CA PHE A 80 -7.52 11.00 -18.92
C PHE A 80 -6.15 10.61 -19.48
N LEU A 81 -5.78 11.10 -20.66
CA LEU A 81 -4.46 10.83 -21.26
C LEU A 81 -3.32 11.38 -20.39
N GLU A 82 -3.51 12.57 -19.83
CA GLU A 82 -2.53 13.18 -18.92
C GLU A 82 -2.36 12.35 -17.63
N MET A 83 -3.48 11.97 -16.98
CA MET A 83 -3.46 11.11 -15.81
C MET A 83 -2.73 9.78 -16.10
N MET A 84 -3.02 9.14 -17.24
CA MET A 84 -2.36 7.89 -17.66
C MET A 84 -0.86 8.07 -17.92
N ALA A 85 -0.42 9.25 -18.35
CA ALA A 85 1.01 9.56 -18.47
C ALA A 85 1.65 9.74 -17.09
N GLN A 86 0.96 10.40 -16.15
CA GLN A 86 1.43 10.60 -14.78
C GLN A 86 1.53 9.28 -14.01
N ILE A 87 0.52 8.41 -14.05
CA ILE A 87 0.53 7.08 -13.42
C ILE A 87 1.79 6.31 -13.84
N ARG A 88 2.09 6.25 -15.14
CA ARG A 88 3.25 5.52 -15.66
C ARG A 88 4.57 6.05 -15.09
N ARG A 89 4.73 7.38 -15.02
CA ARG A 89 5.95 7.98 -14.45
C ARG A 89 6.07 7.71 -12.96
N ASN A 90 4.97 7.86 -12.21
CA ASN A 90 4.96 7.70 -10.76
C ASN A 90 5.23 6.25 -10.35
N VAL A 91 4.62 5.28 -11.04
CA VAL A 91 4.88 3.85 -10.81
C VAL A 91 6.35 3.52 -11.06
N ILE A 92 6.94 3.99 -12.16
CA ILE A 92 8.36 3.79 -12.45
C ILE A 92 9.22 4.36 -11.30
N TYR A 93 8.99 5.61 -10.92
CA TYR A 93 9.75 6.27 -9.86
C TYR A 93 9.60 5.57 -8.51
N SER A 94 8.37 5.20 -8.15
CA SER A 94 8.05 4.49 -6.92
C SER A 94 8.77 3.15 -6.82
N ILE A 95 8.85 2.41 -7.93
CA ILE A 95 9.56 1.13 -7.98
C ILE A 95 11.08 1.35 -7.85
N TYR A 96 11.63 2.42 -8.43
CA TYR A 96 13.06 2.74 -8.30
C TYR A 96 13.49 3.16 -6.89
N GLN A 97 12.64 3.91 -6.19
CA GLN A 97 12.91 4.40 -4.84
C GLN A 97 12.63 3.37 -3.75
N PHE A 98 11.84 2.33 -4.05
CA PHE A 98 11.44 1.33 -3.07
C PHE A 98 12.66 0.56 -2.52
N GLN A 99 12.86 0.66 -1.21
CA GLN A 99 13.85 -0.12 -0.46
C GLN A 99 13.13 -1.02 0.54
N PRO A 100 13.17 -2.35 0.39
CA PRO A 100 12.54 -3.25 1.36
C PRO A 100 13.34 -3.30 2.65
N VAL A 101 12.79 -2.66 3.69
CA VAL A 101 13.24 -2.78 5.09
C VAL A 101 12.64 -4.06 5.66
N MET A 102 13.49 -4.98 6.10
CA MET A 102 13.05 -6.22 6.73
C MET A 102 12.90 -5.94 8.23
N VAL A 103 11.68 -6.03 8.74
CA VAL A 103 11.45 -6.11 10.18
C VAL A 103 11.71 -7.56 10.57
N LYS A 104 12.79 -7.82 11.31
CA LYS A 104 12.98 -9.11 11.98
C LYS A 104 11.84 -9.23 13.01
N LYS A 105 10.96 -10.20 12.84
CA LYS A 105 10.13 -10.65 13.96
C LYS A 105 11.08 -11.38 14.89
N ASP A 106 11.40 -10.76 16.02
CA ASP A 106 11.99 -11.49 17.14
C ASP A 106 10.89 -12.45 17.62
N ASP A 107 11.17 -13.75 17.50
CA ASP A 107 10.27 -14.82 17.91
C ASP A 107 10.06 -14.74 19.44
N ASP A 108 8.89 -14.24 19.85
CA ASP A 108 8.45 -14.30 21.25
C ASP A 108 8.11 -15.77 21.56
N GLN A 109 9.12 -16.51 22.03
CA GLN A 109 8.98 -17.85 22.59
C GLN A 109 8.06 -17.78 23.81
N ARG A 110 6.80 -18.17 23.63
CA ARG A 110 5.92 -18.59 24.74
C ARG A 110 5.12 -19.81 24.34
N GLU A 111 5.81 -20.93 24.24
CA GLU A 111 5.19 -22.23 24.50
C GLU A 111 5.81 -22.81 25.77
N ASP A 112 4.98 -22.97 26.80
CA ASP A 112 4.96 -24.19 27.60
C ASP A 112 3.55 -24.37 28.17
N LYS A 113 2.83 -25.33 27.60
CA LYS A 113 1.68 -25.98 28.23
C LYS A 113 2.08 -27.42 28.53
N ASN A 114 1.95 -27.86 29.79
CA ASN A 114 1.06 -28.95 30.21
C ASN A 114 1.60 -29.86 31.34
N SER A 115 0.69 -30.14 32.28
CA SER A 115 0.52 -31.34 33.11
C SER A 115 1.31 -31.51 34.41
N GLY A 116 0.55 -31.66 35.50
CA GLY A 116 1.04 -31.76 36.87
C GLY A 116 1.57 -33.13 37.28
N LYS A 117 2.34 -33.10 38.37
CA LYS A 117 2.54 -34.24 39.26
C LYS A 117 2.51 -33.72 40.71
N VAL A 118 1.51 -34.18 41.45
CA VAL A 118 1.36 -34.02 42.90
C VAL A 118 2.54 -34.70 43.60
N VAL A 119 3.24 -33.98 44.48
CA VAL A 119 3.93 -34.55 45.66
C VAL A 119 3.82 -33.55 46.80
N THR A 120 3.07 -33.96 47.82
CA THR A 120 2.99 -33.38 49.17
C THR A 120 4.37 -33.33 49.84
N ASN A 121 4.67 -32.28 50.59
CA ASN A 121 5.44 -32.44 51.82
C ASN A 121 5.05 -31.39 52.87
N ASP A 122 4.78 -31.95 54.04
CA ASP A 122 4.33 -31.44 55.33
C ASP A 122 5.26 -30.37 55.97
N ARG A 123 4.68 -29.65 56.94
CA ARG A 123 5.25 -29.07 58.17
C ARG A 123 6.08 -27.78 58.07
N SER A 124 5.54 -26.71 58.67
CA SER A 124 5.72 -26.41 60.10
C SER A 124 4.82 -25.22 60.48
N ASN A 125 3.77 -25.44 61.28
CA ASN A 125 3.61 -24.98 62.67
C ASN A 125 3.47 -23.45 62.81
N ASN A 126 2.24 -23.00 63.11
CA ASN A 126 1.80 -22.42 64.40
C ASN A 126 2.10 -20.91 64.41
N ASP A 127 1.15 -20.01 64.65
CA ASP A 127 0.25 -19.99 65.79
C ASP A 127 -1.15 -19.43 65.45
N PRO A 128 -2.18 -19.84 66.21
CA PRO A 128 -3.47 -19.16 66.26
C PRO A 128 -3.45 -18.13 67.39
N ASP A 129 -3.97 -16.93 67.15
CA ASP A 129 -4.23 -15.98 68.24
C ASP A 129 -5.52 -15.18 68.01
N PRO A 130 -6.16 -14.72 69.10
CA PRO A 130 -7.58 -14.98 69.33
C PRO A 130 -8.45 -13.74 69.17
N VAL A 131 -9.74 -14.04 69.16
CA VAL A 131 -10.93 -13.17 69.20
C VAL A 131 -10.83 -11.85 69.98
N SER A 132 -11.55 -10.86 69.43
CA SER A 132 -12.26 -9.74 70.08
C SER A 132 -11.48 -8.46 70.45
N ALA A 133 -11.88 -7.34 69.84
CA ALA A 133 -12.15 -6.07 70.55
C ALA A 133 -12.85 -5.04 69.64
N VAL A 134 -14.09 -4.69 70.05
CA VAL A 134 -14.91 -3.48 69.74
C VAL A 134 -15.55 -3.36 68.36
#